data_AF-A0A5S5C4E4-F1
#
_entry.id   AF-A0A5S5C4E4-F1
#
_cell.length_a   1.000
_cell.length_b   1.000
_cell.length_c   1.000
_cell.angle_alpha   90.00
_cell.angle_beta   90.00
_cell.angle_gamma   90.00
#
_symmetry.space_group_name_H-M   'P 1'
#
loop_
_entity.id
_entity.type
_entity.pdbx_description
1 polymer ?
#
loop_
_entity_poly.entity_id
_entity_poly.type
_entity_poly.pdbx_seq_one_letter_code
_entity_poly.pdbx_strand_id
1 'polypeptide(L)' 'MKRSLQQYLEDALTVGRSSFEQTEKERHYRELLAHLKGQFGAAVIEDEDVRWVYGQIEAMIGKR' A
#
# COMPACT_ATOMS: atom_id res chain seq x y z
N MET A 1 -3.06 10.08 -13.85
CA MET A 1 -4.33 9.63 -13.25
C MET A 1 -4.11 9.41 -11.77
N LYS A 2 -5.04 9.84 -10.91
CA LYS A 2 -5.02 9.51 -9.46
C LYS A 2 -5.51 8.07 -9.29
N ARG A 3 -4.86 7.27 -8.42
CA ARG A 3 -5.32 5.91 -8.09
C ARG A 3 -6.46 5.98 -7.08
N SER A 4 -7.43 5.08 -7.18
CA SER A 4 -8.42 4.90 -6.11
C SER A 4 -7.83 4.10 -4.94
N LEU A 5 -8.47 4.16 -3.78
CA LEU A 5 -8.08 3.35 -2.61
C LEU A 5 -8.14 1.84 -2.91
N GLN A 6 -9.14 1.41 -3.67
CA GLN A 6 -9.26 0.01 -4.10
C GLN A 6 -8.07 -0.41 -4.97
N GLN A 7 -7.61 0.44 -5.89
CA GLN A 7 -6.45 0.13 -6.74
C GLN A 7 -5.17 -0.06 -5.92
N TYR A 8 -4.97 0.70 -4.85
CA TYR A 8 -3.83 0.49 -3.94
C TYR A 8 -3.84 -0.89 -3.29
N LEU A 9 -5.01 -1.40 -2.89
CA LEU A 9 -5.14 -2.75 -2.33
C LEU A 9 -4.92 -3.82 -3.40
N GLU A 10 -5.49 -3.65 -4.59
CA GLU A 10 -5.33 -4.59 -5.70
C GLU A 10 -3.85 -4.71 -6.11
N ASP A 11 -3.13 -3.58 -6.17
CA ASP A 11 -1.70 -3.56 -6.43
C ASP A 11 -0.91 -4.27 -5.34
N ALA A 12 -1.21 -4.00 -4.06
CA ALA A 12 -0.54 -4.67 -2.94
C ALA A 12 -0.80 -6.18 -2.93
N LEU A 13 -2.03 -6.62 -3.20
CA LEU A 13 -2.36 -8.04 -3.31
C LEU A 13 -1.64 -8.71 -4.49
N THR A 14 -1.50 -7.99 -5.61
CA THR A 14 -0.76 -8.46 -6.78
C THR A 14 0.72 -8.67 -6.44
N VAL A 15 1.35 -7.72 -5.74
CA VAL A 15 2.73 -7.86 -5.24
C VAL A 15 2.84 -9.04 -4.27
N GLY A 16 1.88 -9.23 -3.37
CA GLY A 16 1.91 -10.34 -2.42
C GLY A 16 1.88 -11.72 -3.10
N ARG A 17 1.11 -11.84 -4.19
CA ARG A 17 0.98 -13.06 -4.99
C ARG A 17 2.10 -13.25 -6.02
N SER A 18 2.98 -12.27 -6.22
CA SER A 18 4.06 -12.38 -7.20
C SER A 18 5.15 -13.36 -6.76
N SER A 19 6.01 -13.74 -7.69
CA SER A 19 7.20 -14.55 -7.45
C SER A 19 8.41 -13.74 -6.97
N PHE A 20 8.22 -12.46 -6.63
CA PHE A 20 9.32 -11.62 -6.15
C PHE A 20 9.87 -12.13 -4.82
N GLU A 21 11.18 -11.96 -4.66
CA GLU A 21 11.83 -12.10 -3.36
C GLU A 21 11.20 -11.16 -2.34
N GLN A 22 11.21 -11.54 -1.07
CA GLN A 22 10.53 -10.78 -0.02
C GLN A 22 11.03 -9.33 0.08
N THR A 23 12.33 -9.09 -0.11
CA THR A 23 12.92 -7.75 -0.12
C THR A 23 12.33 -6.86 -1.21
N GLU A 24 12.06 -7.42 -2.38
CA GLU A 24 11.48 -6.70 -3.51
C GLU A 24 9.98 -6.44 -3.29
N LYS A 25 9.24 -7.41 -2.72
CA LYS A 25 7.85 -7.20 -2.29
C LYS A 25 7.74 -6.05 -1.29
N GLU A 26 8.62 -6.03 -0.29
CA GLU A 26 8.66 -4.95 0.69
C GLU A 26 8.98 -3.59 0.08
N ARG A 27 9.90 -3.53 -0.91
CA ARG A 27 10.18 -2.31 -1.66
C ARG A 27 8.90 -1.79 -2.32
N HIS A 28 8.16 -2.66 -3.02
CA HIS A 28 6.92 -2.27 -3.69
C HIS A 28 5.82 -1.82 -2.70
N TYR A 29 5.66 -2.49 -1.56
CA TYR A 29 4.71 -2.03 -0.53
C TYR A 29 5.08 -0.63 -0.02
N ARG A 30 6.37 -0.37 0.25
CA ARG A 30 6.83 0.96 0.69
C ARG A 30 6.57 2.03 -0.38
N GLU A 31 6.76 1.70 -1.65
CA GLU A 31 6.43 2.60 -2.77
C GLU A 31 4.93 2.90 -2.83
N LEU A 32 4.07 1.88 -2.70
CA LEU A 32 2.62 2.06 -2.64
C LEU A 32 2.20 2.98 -1.49
N LEU A 33 2.77 2.78 -0.30
CA LEU A 33 2.52 3.64 0.87
C LEU A 33 2.99 5.08 0.65
N ALA A 34 4.15 5.27 0.02
CA ALA A 34 4.67 6.60 -0.31
C ALA A 34 3.77 7.32 -1.32
N HIS A 35 3.31 6.62 -2.35
CA HIS A 35 2.35 7.16 -3.30
C HIS A 35 1.01 7.50 -2.66
N LEU A 36 0.48 6.64 -1.80
CA LEU A 36 -0.79 6.87 -1.09
C LEU A 36 -0.67 8.11 -0.18
N LYS A 37 0.41 8.21 0.60
CA LYS A 37 0.74 9.41 1.38
C LYS A 37 0.85 10.67 0.52
N GLY A 38 1.53 10.59 -0.61
CA GLY A 38 1.66 11.73 -1.53
C GLY A 38 0.33 12.18 -2.13
N GLN A 39 -0.60 11.24 -2.39
CA GLN A 39 -1.88 11.55 -3.01
C GLN A 39 -2.92 12.08 -2.01
N PHE A 40 -2.99 11.49 -0.82
CA PHE A 40 -4.02 11.76 0.18
C PHE A 40 -3.55 12.69 1.31
N GLY A 41 -2.24 12.89 1.48
CA GLY A 41 -1.68 13.82 2.46
C GLY A 41 -2.14 13.53 3.89
N ALA A 42 -2.69 14.53 4.57
CA ALA A 42 -3.20 14.41 5.94
C ALA A 42 -4.37 13.43 6.08
N ALA A 43 -5.10 13.14 4.98
CA ALA A 43 -6.21 12.18 5.01
C ALA A 43 -5.76 10.77 5.36
N VAL A 44 -4.46 10.42 5.23
CA VAL A 44 -3.93 9.14 5.76
C VAL A 44 -4.18 8.99 7.26
N ILE A 45 -4.30 10.09 7.99
CA ILE A 45 -4.59 10.12 9.43
C ILE A 45 -6.07 10.43 9.66
N GLU A 46 -6.64 11.38 8.92
CA GLU A 46 -7.97 11.94 9.21
C GLU A 46 -9.13 11.12 8.63
N ASP A 47 -8.92 10.48 7.48
CA ASP A 47 -9.92 9.69 6.77
C ASP A 47 -9.79 8.20 7.15
N GLU A 48 -10.88 7.60 7.60
CA GLU A 48 -10.90 6.22 8.08
C GLU A 48 -10.61 5.22 6.97
N ASP A 49 -11.13 5.43 5.76
CA ASP A 49 -10.93 4.53 4.62
C ASP A 49 -9.48 4.59 4.14
N VAL A 50 -8.93 5.81 4.03
CA VAL A 50 -7.53 6.00 3.63
C VAL A 50 -6.58 5.37 4.67
N ARG A 51 -6.84 5.60 5.96
CA ARG A 51 -6.07 5.03 7.07
C ARG A 51 -6.16 3.50 7.08
N TRP A 52 -7.35 2.95 6.86
CA TRP A 52 -7.56 1.50 6.79
C TRP A 52 -6.74 0.88 5.66
N VAL A 53 -6.81 1.43 4.45
CA VAL A 53 -6.01 0.94 3.30
C VAL A 53 -4.51 1.06 3.57
N TYR A 54 -4.06 2.19 4.11
CA TYR A 54 -2.66 2.38 4.47
C TYR A 54 -2.19 1.28 5.45
N GLY A 55 -2.97 1.02 6.50
CA GLY A 55 -2.67 -0.02 7.49
C GLY A 55 -2.67 -1.44 6.91
N GLN A 56 -3.58 -1.76 5.98
CA GLN A 56 -3.58 -3.07 5.31
C GLN A 56 -2.28 -3.31 4.54
N ILE A 57 -1.83 -2.31 3.77
CA ILE A 57 -0.59 -2.42 2.97
C ILE A 57 0.64 -2.45 3.88
N GLU A 58 0.68 -1.63 4.92
CA GLU A 58 1.77 -1.62 5.90
C GLU A 58 1.91 -2.98 6.60
N ALA A 59 0.79 -3.62 6.95
CA ALA A 59 0.77 -4.95 7.56
C ALA A 59 1.26 -6.08 6.62
N MET A 60 1.48 -5.82 5.33
CA MET A 60 2.08 -6.80 4.41
C MET A 60 3.60 -6.79 4.44
N ILE A 61 4.22 -5.73 4.98
CA ILE A 61 5.67 -5.62 5.15
C ILE A 61 6.11 -6.57 6.28
N GLY A 62 7.13 -7.38 6.04
CA GLY A 62 7.68 -8.30 7.05
C GLY A 62 6.83 -9.56 7.34
N LYS A 63 5.73 -9.79 6.61
CA LYS A 63 5.05 -11.10 6.64
C LYS A 63 5.94 -12.14 5.95
N ARG A 64 6.37 -13.15 6.72
CA ARG A 64 7.14 -14.31 6.27
C ARG A 64 6.23 -15.44 5.83
#